data_AF-D8TCU5-F1
#
_entry.id   AF-D8TCU5-F1
#
_cell.length_a   1.000
_cell.length_b   1.000
_cell.length_c   1.000
_cell.angle_alpha   90.00
_cell.angle_beta   90.00
_cell.angle_gamma   90.00
#
_symmetry.space_group_name_H-M   'P 1'
#
loop_
_entity.id
_entity.type
_entity.pdbx_description
1 polymer ?
#
loop_
_entity_poly.entity_id
_entity_poly.type
_entity_poly.pdbx_seq_one_letter_code
_entity_poly.pdbx_strand_id
1 'polypeptide(L)'
;MLLCGLLPAPRGFWAPGLASRRQKRTAAATAFFAPAFASRPYTAVLIVPTGTGACIGGYAGDALPVARALASIVDCLITHPNVLNGAMLYWPMSNALYVEGYALDRFAAGAWGLSPVHRNKVGLVLDAGIEQDLRLRHLQVADAAAATLGTSIFEHVVTDASLQVEKWIDDKTGASTGRIARSDSLLRAVEKLVRDAAIDAVAVVARFPDDDVEVLKDYRQGQGVDALAGVEAVISKMVVSEFHIPCAHAPALAPLPFDSSVSPRSAAEEIGYTFLPSVLAGLSKAPQYVSRDSDHRPHRIWAEDVDAVLVPVNACGGDGVRAFSKKARQKPLIIAVEENVTVLNDTPEKLQIEAVRAANYWEALGVVAAHKAGVNPMALRRDGVLHNREVKLRQDFFDLAEMVMSAFAGQGVGFGIGIGCGFGIGWGFGGVSIPTMGLGIGGGCGVGIGLGWGFGAAALGSQYFNAKNEFDPATTYPQDKSDKHKQNPLTQSKSQ
;
A
#
# COMPACT_ATOMS: atom_id res chain seq x y z
N MET A 1 37.11 -53.84 1.77
CA MET A 1 36.56 -55.00 2.48
C MET A 1 35.05 -55.05 2.22
N LEU A 2 34.58 -56.11 1.52
CA LEU A 2 33.19 -56.59 1.29
C LEU A 2 32.14 -55.53 0.83
N LEU A 3 31.61 -55.46 -0.40
CA LEU A 3 31.23 -56.39 -1.50
C LEU A 3 29.95 -57.22 -1.26
N CYS A 4 29.01 -57.09 -2.21
CA CYS A 4 27.78 -57.86 -2.50
C CYS A 4 26.52 -57.62 -1.61
N GLY A 5 25.29 -57.58 -2.12
CA GLY A 5 24.81 -58.01 -3.44
C GLY A 5 23.35 -57.63 -3.74
N LEU A 6 23.00 -57.84 -5.00
CA LEU A 6 21.81 -57.49 -5.78
C LEU A 6 20.66 -58.53 -5.68
N LEU A 7 19.42 -58.03 -5.88
CA LEU A 7 18.22 -58.66 -6.51
C LEU A 7 17.40 -59.71 -5.72
N PRO A 8 16.15 -60.07 -6.14
CA PRO A 8 15.09 -59.32 -6.86
C PRO A 8 13.65 -59.51 -6.25
N ALA A 9 12.66 -58.84 -6.83
CA ALA A 9 11.22 -59.03 -6.57
C ALA A 9 10.64 -60.36 -7.12
N PRO A 10 9.49 -60.84 -6.62
CA PRO A 10 8.67 -61.81 -7.35
C PRO A 10 7.37 -61.21 -7.90
N ARG A 11 7.06 -61.57 -9.14
CA ARG A 11 5.75 -61.50 -9.80
C ARG A 11 4.92 -62.74 -9.46
N GLY A 12 3.59 -62.60 -9.50
CA GLY A 12 2.60 -63.69 -9.55
C GLY A 12 1.36 -63.28 -8.73
N PHE A 13 0.10 -63.47 -9.10
CA PHE A 13 -0.56 -64.30 -10.12
C PHE A 13 -1.93 -63.67 -10.43
N TRP A 14 -2.47 -63.97 -11.62
CA TRP A 14 -3.83 -63.64 -12.05
C TRP A 14 -4.76 -64.87 -11.92
N ALA A 15 -6.06 -64.58 -11.82
CA ALA A 15 -7.26 -65.40 -12.13
C ALA A 15 -8.01 -66.09 -10.95
N PRO A 16 -9.28 -66.53 -11.12
CA PRO A 16 -10.48 -65.68 -11.14
C PRO A 16 -11.67 -66.22 -10.30
N GLY A 17 -12.64 -65.34 -10.00
CA GLY A 17 -14.08 -65.65 -9.96
C GLY A 17 -14.68 -66.35 -8.73
N LEU A 18 -15.62 -65.68 -8.05
CA LEU A 18 -16.88 -66.31 -7.60
C LEU A 18 -17.93 -65.26 -7.25
N ALA A 19 -19.12 -65.49 -7.77
CA ALA A 19 -20.26 -64.58 -7.76
C ALA A 19 -21.13 -64.71 -6.50
N SER A 20 -21.96 -63.67 -6.34
CA SER A 20 -23.24 -63.63 -5.62
C SER A 20 -23.22 -63.18 -4.14
N ARG A 21 -23.68 -61.95 -3.91
CA ARG A 21 -24.94 -61.74 -3.17
C ARG A 21 -25.48 -60.34 -3.42
N ARG A 22 -26.70 -60.31 -3.99
CA ARG A 22 -27.61 -59.17 -4.06
C ARG A 22 -27.77 -58.59 -2.66
N GLN A 23 -27.29 -57.37 -2.44
CA GLN A 23 -27.73 -56.55 -1.31
C GLN A 23 -28.44 -55.33 -1.86
N LYS A 24 -29.71 -55.23 -1.46
CA LYS A 24 -30.68 -54.21 -1.88
C LYS A 24 -30.09 -52.82 -1.59
N ARG A 25 -29.87 -52.04 -2.64
CA ARG A 25 -29.63 -50.60 -2.55
C ARG A 25 -30.91 -49.95 -2.03
N THR A 26 -30.92 -49.55 -0.77
CA THR A 26 -31.84 -48.53 -0.27
C THR A 26 -31.49 -47.22 -0.96
N ALA A 27 -32.46 -46.67 -1.68
CA ALA A 27 -32.41 -45.35 -2.27
C ALA A 27 -32.39 -44.26 -1.20
N ALA A 28 -31.97 -43.07 -1.62
CA ALA A 28 -32.13 -41.77 -0.99
C ALA A 28 -31.15 -41.38 0.12
N ALA A 29 -29.91 -41.11 -0.31
CA ALA A 29 -29.25 -39.87 0.08
C ALA A 29 -28.59 -39.31 -1.18
N THR A 30 -29.42 -38.83 -2.11
CA THR A 30 -28.97 -37.88 -3.13
C THR A 30 -28.57 -36.63 -2.35
N ALA A 31 -27.32 -36.59 -1.91
CA ALA A 31 -26.65 -35.34 -1.66
C ALA A 31 -26.85 -34.53 -2.94
N PHE A 32 -27.68 -33.50 -2.86
CA PHE A 32 -27.71 -32.44 -3.83
C PHE A 32 -26.32 -31.79 -3.78
N PHE A 33 -25.33 -32.40 -4.44
CA PHE A 33 -24.29 -31.64 -5.10
C PHE A 33 -25.01 -30.93 -6.25
N ALA A 34 -25.76 -29.88 -5.90
CA ALA A 34 -25.88 -28.77 -6.81
C ALA A 34 -24.44 -28.43 -7.20
N PRO A 35 -24.11 -28.32 -8.50
CA PRO A 35 -22.83 -27.74 -8.85
C PRO A 35 -22.85 -26.38 -8.15
N ALA A 36 -21.90 -26.12 -7.25
CA ALA A 36 -21.67 -24.78 -6.78
C ALA A 36 -21.54 -23.96 -8.07
N PHE A 37 -22.54 -23.11 -8.36
CA PHE A 37 -22.43 -22.18 -9.47
C PHE A 37 -21.09 -21.49 -9.27
N ALA A 38 -20.16 -21.67 -10.20
CA ALA A 38 -18.79 -21.24 -10.02
C ALA A 38 -18.80 -19.73 -9.82
N SER A 39 -18.71 -19.29 -8.56
CA SER A 39 -18.49 -17.89 -8.24
C SER A 39 -17.13 -17.51 -8.79
N ARG A 40 -17.03 -16.30 -9.36
CA ARG A 40 -15.72 -15.80 -9.78
C ARG A 40 -14.74 -15.81 -8.59
N PRO A 41 -13.44 -16.06 -8.80
CA PRO A 41 -12.44 -16.00 -7.73
C PRO A 41 -12.49 -14.65 -7.02
N TYR A 42 -12.46 -14.67 -5.69
CA TYR A 42 -12.40 -13.47 -4.88
C TYR A 42 -10.97 -12.92 -4.87
N THR A 43 -10.79 -11.74 -5.44
CA THR A 43 -9.48 -11.09 -5.59
C THR A 43 -9.34 -9.91 -4.65
N ALA A 44 -8.30 -9.89 -3.82
CA ALA A 44 -7.98 -8.75 -2.98
C ALA A 44 -6.64 -8.12 -3.35
N VAL A 45 -6.52 -6.82 -3.14
CA VAL A 45 -5.25 -6.08 -3.22
C VAL A 45 -4.82 -5.63 -1.83
N LEU A 46 -3.55 -5.85 -1.48
CA LEU A 46 -2.94 -5.29 -0.26
C LEU A 46 -1.89 -4.26 -0.67
N ILE A 47 -2.08 -3.01 -0.24
CA ILE A 47 -1.21 -1.88 -0.55
C ILE A 47 -0.60 -1.38 0.74
N VAL A 48 0.74 -1.35 0.81
CA VAL A 48 1.49 -0.62 1.83
C VAL A 48 2.48 0.30 1.11
N PRO A 49 2.26 1.62 1.07
CA PRO A 49 3.11 2.51 0.28
C PRO A 49 4.57 2.44 0.72
N THR A 50 5.45 2.28 -0.26
CA THR A 50 6.89 2.24 -0.07
C THR A 50 7.41 3.62 0.36
N GLY A 51 8.31 3.65 1.34
CA GLY A 51 8.98 4.89 1.76
C GLY A 51 8.14 5.85 2.60
N THR A 52 6.99 5.41 3.12
CA THR A 52 6.11 6.28 3.94
C THR A 52 6.11 5.94 5.43
N GLY A 53 7.03 5.09 5.89
CA GLY A 53 7.13 4.69 7.31
C GLY A 53 5.85 4.05 7.86
N ALA A 54 5.23 3.14 7.10
CA ALA A 54 4.02 2.47 7.55
C ALA A 54 4.25 1.69 8.86
N CYS A 55 3.33 1.82 9.81
CA CYS A 55 3.41 1.10 11.09
C CYS A 55 3.41 -0.43 10.92
N ILE A 56 2.95 -0.97 9.79
CA ILE A 56 3.14 -2.36 9.37
C ILE A 56 3.41 -2.36 7.86
N GLY A 57 4.52 -2.98 7.44
CA GLY A 57 5.02 -2.95 6.05
C GLY A 57 5.98 -1.80 5.76
N GLY A 58 6.44 -1.09 6.78
CA GLY A 58 7.47 -0.05 6.69
C GLY A 58 8.89 -0.57 6.86
N TYR A 59 9.07 -1.86 7.15
CA TYR A 59 10.36 -2.52 7.35
C TYR A 59 10.44 -3.79 6.50
N ALA A 60 11.64 -4.27 6.17
CA ALA A 60 11.78 -5.43 5.29
C ALA A 60 11.04 -6.67 5.83
N GLY A 61 9.93 -7.02 5.16
CA GLY A 61 9.16 -8.25 5.38
C GLY A 61 8.19 -8.21 6.55
N ASP A 62 8.00 -7.10 7.25
CA ASP A 62 7.12 -7.04 8.42
C ASP A 62 5.61 -7.04 8.07
N ALA A 63 5.25 -6.78 6.81
CA ALA A 63 3.89 -7.00 6.27
C ALA A 63 3.67 -8.43 5.72
N LEU A 64 4.70 -9.26 5.60
CA LEU A 64 4.57 -10.63 5.08
C LEU A 64 3.58 -11.50 5.88
N PRO A 65 3.50 -11.42 7.23
CA PRO A 65 2.47 -12.13 8.00
C PRO A 65 1.04 -11.70 7.63
N VAL A 66 0.82 -10.40 7.38
CA VAL A 66 -0.48 -9.86 6.95
C VAL A 66 -0.84 -10.42 5.57
N ALA A 67 0.09 -10.37 4.62
CA ALA A 67 -0.11 -10.93 3.28
C ALA A 67 -0.44 -12.42 3.34
N ARG A 68 0.27 -13.19 4.18
CA ARG A 68 0.02 -14.63 4.35
C ARG A 68 -1.34 -14.92 4.96
N ALA A 69 -1.76 -14.17 5.97
CA ALA A 69 -3.08 -14.32 6.57
C ALA A 69 -4.19 -13.97 5.57
N LEU A 70 -4.02 -12.88 4.82
CA LEU A 70 -4.97 -12.46 3.79
C LEU A 70 -5.06 -13.48 2.65
N ALA A 71 -3.93 -13.98 2.15
CA ALA A 71 -3.87 -15.01 1.12
C ALA A 71 -4.58 -16.31 1.54
N SER A 72 -4.69 -16.61 2.84
CA SER A 72 -5.41 -17.81 3.31
C SER A 72 -6.93 -17.70 3.19
N ILE A 73 -7.47 -16.49 3.08
CA ILE A 73 -8.93 -16.25 3.02
C ILE A 73 -9.41 -15.78 1.65
N VAL A 74 -8.53 -15.31 0.76
CA VAL A 74 -8.87 -14.88 -0.61
C VAL A 74 -8.47 -15.93 -1.64
N ASP A 75 -9.07 -15.89 -2.83
CA ASP A 75 -8.71 -16.82 -3.91
C ASP A 75 -7.48 -16.31 -4.69
N CYS A 76 -7.31 -14.99 -4.79
CA CYS A 76 -6.15 -14.33 -5.35
C CYS A 76 -5.78 -13.08 -4.53
N LEU A 77 -4.51 -12.97 -4.13
CA LEU A 77 -3.95 -11.77 -3.52
C LEU A 77 -3.05 -11.07 -4.52
N ILE A 78 -3.26 -9.78 -4.77
CA ILE A 78 -2.35 -8.93 -5.52
C ILE A 78 -1.65 -8.01 -4.53
N THR A 79 -0.32 -7.97 -4.55
CA THR A 79 0.44 -7.03 -3.72
C THR A 79 1.82 -6.81 -4.33
N HIS A 80 2.65 -6.01 -3.69
CA HIS A 80 3.86 -5.45 -4.28
C HIS A 80 5.13 -5.84 -3.50
N PRO A 81 6.31 -5.66 -4.11
CA PRO A 81 7.62 -6.05 -3.53
C PRO A 81 7.78 -5.68 -2.05
N ASN A 82 7.48 -4.44 -1.68
CA ASN A 82 7.65 -3.94 -0.30
C ASN A 82 6.83 -4.72 0.75
N VAL A 83 5.74 -5.38 0.37
CA VAL A 83 4.98 -6.25 1.28
C VAL A 83 5.59 -7.65 1.36
N LEU A 84 6.17 -8.15 0.27
CA LEU A 84 6.59 -9.55 0.13
C LEU A 84 8.08 -9.79 0.39
N ASN A 85 8.91 -8.75 0.28
CA ASN A 85 10.35 -8.85 0.42
C ASN A 85 10.78 -8.62 1.87
N GLY A 86 11.38 -9.63 2.48
CA GLY A 86 12.02 -9.56 3.80
C GLY A 86 13.52 -9.75 3.72
N ALA A 87 14.19 -9.08 2.77
CA ALA A 87 15.60 -9.26 2.46
C ALA A 87 15.95 -10.72 2.13
N MET A 88 16.56 -11.47 3.05
CA MET A 88 16.80 -12.91 2.91
C MET A 88 15.55 -13.77 3.13
N LEU A 89 14.55 -13.25 3.83
CA LEU A 89 13.30 -13.93 4.13
C LEU A 89 12.25 -13.64 3.07
N TYR A 90 11.54 -14.69 2.68
CA TYR A 90 10.35 -14.63 1.85
C TYR A 90 9.48 -15.84 2.17
N TRP A 91 8.19 -15.77 1.83
CA TRP A 91 7.26 -16.88 2.06
C TRP A 91 6.54 -17.24 0.76
N PRO A 92 6.62 -18.50 0.29
CA PRO A 92 5.94 -18.90 -0.92
C PRO A 92 4.42 -18.94 -0.70
N MET A 93 3.70 -18.17 -1.50
CA MET A 93 2.23 -18.18 -1.56
C MET A 93 1.80 -18.50 -2.98
N SER A 94 1.02 -19.58 -3.17
CA SER A 94 0.63 -20.05 -4.51
C SER A 94 -0.44 -19.18 -5.17
N ASN A 95 -1.15 -18.37 -4.40
CA ASN A 95 -2.24 -17.50 -4.84
C ASN A 95 -1.92 -16.01 -4.65
N ALA A 96 -0.64 -15.63 -4.51
CA ALA A 96 -0.22 -14.23 -4.44
C ALA A 96 0.50 -13.82 -5.73
N LEU A 97 0.12 -12.66 -6.28
CA LEU A 97 0.74 -12.05 -7.45
C LEU A 97 1.64 -10.90 -7.00
N TYR A 98 2.92 -11.01 -7.36
CA TYR A 98 3.98 -10.05 -7.06
C TYR A 98 4.01 -8.96 -8.15
N VAL A 99 3.43 -7.79 -7.87
CA VAL A 99 3.21 -6.72 -8.85
C VAL A 99 3.93 -5.46 -8.40
N GLU A 100 4.80 -4.91 -9.23
CA GLU A 100 5.51 -3.65 -8.93
C GLU A 100 4.52 -2.49 -8.72
N GLY A 101 4.88 -1.48 -7.91
CA GLY A 101 3.97 -0.41 -7.49
C GLY A 101 3.36 0.39 -8.65
N TYR A 102 4.17 0.84 -9.61
CA TYR A 102 3.66 1.52 -10.80
C TYR A 102 2.81 0.58 -11.66
N ALA A 103 3.21 -0.67 -11.84
CA ALA A 103 2.35 -1.66 -12.53
C ALA A 103 1.01 -1.86 -11.83
N LEU A 104 0.98 -1.83 -10.50
CA LEU A 104 -0.23 -1.91 -9.69
C LEU A 104 -1.12 -0.68 -9.92
N ASP A 105 -0.54 0.52 -10.03
CA ASP A 105 -1.29 1.73 -10.40
C ASP A 105 -1.89 1.62 -11.80
N ARG A 106 -1.12 1.12 -12.78
CA ARG A 106 -1.61 0.88 -14.16
C ARG A 106 -2.68 -0.20 -14.23
N PHE A 107 -2.55 -1.24 -13.43
CA PHE A 107 -3.54 -2.29 -13.25
C PHE A 107 -4.83 -1.71 -12.66
N ALA A 108 -4.75 -0.97 -11.56
CA ALA A 108 -5.90 -0.34 -10.92
C ALA A 108 -6.63 0.64 -11.84
N ALA A 109 -5.90 1.36 -12.68
CA ALA A 109 -6.45 2.24 -13.71
C ALA A 109 -7.10 1.48 -14.90
N GLY A 110 -7.01 0.15 -14.93
CA GLY A 110 -7.51 -0.70 -16.01
C GLY A 110 -6.70 -0.61 -17.31
N ALA A 111 -5.55 0.06 -17.27
CA ALA A 111 -4.67 0.21 -18.42
C ALA A 111 -3.93 -1.09 -18.73
N TRP A 112 -3.53 -1.83 -17.69
CA TRP A 112 -2.89 -3.14 -17.81
C TRP A 112 -3.72 -4.22 -17.15
N GLY A 113 -3.69 -5.42 -17.73
CA GLY A 113 -4.12 -6.65 -17.10
C GLY A 113 -2.92 -7.42 -16.56
N LEU A 114 -3.16 -8.31 -15.60
CA LEU A 114 -2.16 -9.20 -15.05
C LEU A 114 -2.37 -10.60 -15.63
N SER A 115 -1.31 -11.18 -16.19
CA SER A 115 -1.29 -12.55 -16.69
C SER A 115 -0.39 -13.41 -15.80
N PRO A 116 -0.97 -14.24 -14.90
CA PRO A 116 -0.18 -15.17 -14.09
C PRO A 116 0.70 -16.09 -14.94
N VAL A 117 1.85 -16.47 -14.39
CA VAL A 117 2.84 -17.33 -15.05
C VAL A 117 3.22 -18.51 -14.18
N HIS A 118 3.70 -19.58 -14.80
CA HIS A 118 4.29 -20.70 -14.06
C HIS A 118 5.72 -20.38 -13.59
N ARG A 119 6.47 -19.68 -14.45
CA ARG A 119 7.85 -19.24 -14.21
C ARG A 119 8.21 -18.06 -15.13
N ASN A 120 9.11 -17.20 -14.68
CA ASN A 120 9.80 -16.18 -15.46
C ASN A 120 11.28 -16.53 -15.62
N LYS A 121 11.88 -16.16 -16.76
CA LYS A 121 13.32 -15.96 -16.92
C LYS A 121 13.69 -14.61 -16.32
N VAL A 122 14.43 -14.61 -15.22
CA VAL A 122 14.83 -13.39 -14.53
C VAL A 122 16.22 -12.97 -15.02
N GLY A 123 16.32 -11.75 -15.55
CA GLY A 123 17.60 -11.09 -15.81
C GLY A 123 18.07 -10.28 -14.60
N LEU A 124 19.38 -10.11 -14.46
CA LEU A 124 20.00 -9.35 -13.37
C LEU A 124 20.79 -8.16 -13.91
N VAL A 125 20.43 -6.94 -13.50
CA VAL A 125 21.25 -5.75 -13.76
C VAL A 125 22.05 -5.43 -12.51
N LEU A 126 23.37 -5.29 -12.66
CA LEU A 126 24.29 -4.90 -11.60
C LEU A 126 24.87 -3.52 -11.92
N ASP A 127 24.74 -2.58 -11.00
CA ASP A 127 25.36 -1.26 -11.14
C ASP A 127 26.91 -1.37 -11.17
N ALA A 128 27.53 -0.70 -12.14
CA ALA A 128 28.98 -0.61 -12.29
C ALA A 128 29.66 0.02 -11.06
N GLY A 129 28.93 0.83 -10.28
CA GLY A 129 29.41 1.41 -9.03
C GLY A 129 29.57 0.42 -7.89
N ILE A 130 29.02 -0.80 -8.01
CA ILE A 130 29.16 -1.84 -6.98
C ILE A 130 30.60 -2.37 -6.97
N GLU A 131 31.23 -2.36 -5.80
CA GLU A 131 32.56 -2.90 -5.55
C GLU A 131 32.64 -4.38 -5.91
N GLN A 132 33.82 -4.86 -6.29
CA GLN A 132 34.01 -6.21 -6.84
C GLN A 132 33.52 -7.31 -5.88
N ASP A 133 33.87 -7.23 -4.60
CA ASP A 133 33.47 -8.24 -3.60
C ASP A 133 31.96 -8.21 -3.34
N LEU A 134 31.36 -7.01 -3.28
CA LEU A 134 29.92 -6.86 -3.09
C LEU A 134 29.15 -7.37 -4.33
N ARG A 135 29.66 -7.11 -5.53
CA ARG A 135 29.12 -7.64 -6.78
C ARG A 135 29.15 -9.16 -6.81
N LEU A 136 30.28 -9.76 -6.40
CA LEU A 136 30.42 -11.21 -6.30
C LEU A 136 29.38 -11.82 -5.34
N ARG A 137 29.09 -11.16 -4.21
CA ARG A 137 28.04 -11.62 -3.28
C ARG A 137 26.66 -11.65 -3.93
N HIS A 138 26.31 -10.66 -4.75
CA HIS A 138 25.04 -10.65 -5.49
C HIS A 138 24.98 -11.76 -6.56
N LEU A 139 26.10 -12.04 -7.24
CA LEU A 139 26.19 -13.16 -8.17
C LEU A 139 26.07 -14.52 -7.44
N GLN A 140 26.69 -14.67 -6.27
CA GLN A 140 26.55 -15.86 -5.44
C GLN A 140 25.10 -16.07 -4.96
N VAL A 141 24.37 -14.99 -4.70
CA VAL A 141 22.93 -15.08 -4.38
C VAL A 141 22.13 -15.56 -5.58
N ALA A 142 22.47 -15.11 -6.80
CA ALA A 142 21.86 -15.64 -8.01
C ALA A 142 22.16 -17.15 -8.16
N ASP A 143 23.42 -17.57 -8.03
CA ASP A 143 23.80 -18.99 -8.09
C ASP A 143 23.06 -19.81 -7.03
N ALA A 144 22.97 -19.31 -5.79
CA ALA A 144 22.29 -19.97 -4.69
C ALA A 144 20.77 -20.08 -4.92
N ALA A 145 20.14 -19.03 -5.45
CA ALA A 145 18.72 -19.03 -5.79
C ALA A 145 18.42 -20.02 -6.92
N ALA A 146 19.26 -20.08 -7.95
CA ALA A 146 19.13 -21.08 -9.01
C ALA A 146 19.28 -22.51 -8.47
N ALA A 147 20.29 -22.77 -7.63
CA ALA A 147 20.57 -24.10 -7.09
C ALA A 147 19.58 -24.57 -6.02
N THR A 148 19.11 -23.67 -5.15
CA THR A 148 18.31 -24.02 -3.96
C THR A 148 16.82 -23.80 -4.18
N LEU A 149 16.46 -22.72 -4.88
CA LEU A 149 15.05 -22.34 -5.10
C LEU A 149 14.54 -22.81 -6.47
N GLY A 150 15.44 -23.25 -7.35
CA GLY A 150 15.11 -23.65 -8.71
C GLY A 150 14.66 -22.48 -9.59
N THR A 151 15.04 -21.25 -9.25
CA THR A 151 14.69 -20.07 -10.05
C THR A 151 15.51 -20.03 -11.33
N SER A 152 14.88 -19.58 -12.42
CA SER A 152 15.54 -19.46 -13.72
C SER A 152 16.19 -18.08 -13.85
N ILE A 153 17.40 -17.95 -13.31
CA ILE A 153 18.22 -16.75 -13.50
C ILE A 153 19.04 -16.95 -14.78
N PHE A 154 18.76 -16.11 -15.77
CA PHE A 154 19.15 -16.40 -17.14
C PHE A 154 20.47 -15.72 -17.53
N GLU A 155 20.57 -14.42 -17.29
CA GLU A 155 21.74 -13.63 -17.66
C GLU A 155 21.89 -12.42 -16.72
N HIS A 156 23.12 -11.97 -16.54
CA HIS A 156 23.39 -10.70 -15.86
C HIS A 156 24.11 -9.72 -16.78
N VAL A 157 23.84 -8.43 -16.60
CA VAL A 157 24.52 -7.33 -17.28
C VAL A 157 24.98 -6.33 -16.24
N VAL A 158 26.22 -5.86 -16.37
CA VAL A 158 26.72 -4.71 -15.60
C VAL A 158 26.42 -3.44 -16.40
N THR A 159 25.93 -2.40 -15.73
CA THR A 159 25.71 -1.08 -16.37
C THR A 159 27.02 -0.52 -16.94
N ASP A 160 26.94 0.34 -17.97
CA ASP A 160 28.14 0.92 -18.60
C ASP A 160 28.72 2.12 -17.83
N ALA A 161 27.98 2.64 -16.85
CA ALA A 161 28.39 3.68 -15.92
C ALA A 161 27.75 3.43 -14.54
N SER A 162 28.32 4.02 -13.50
CA SER A 162 27.69 3.99 -12.17
C SER A 162 26.37 4.76 -12.20
N LEU A 163 25.33 4.20 -11.57
CA LEU A 163 24.02 4.83 -11.52
C LEU A 163 24.00 6.11 -10.67
N GLN A 164 24.94 6.25 -9.74
CA GLN A 164 25.08 7.38 -8.83
C GLN A 164 23.75 7.68 -8.12
N VAL A 165 23.37 6.75 -7.24
CA VAL A 165 22.15 6.84 -6.44
C VAL A 165 22.26 7.97 -5.42
N GLU A 166 21.24 8.82 -5.36
CA GLU A 166 21.03 9.83 -4.33
C GLU A 166 19.69 9.58 -3.64
N LYS A 167 19.66 9.70 -2.31
CA LYS A 167 18.47 9.46 -1.48
C LYS A 167 18.31 10.57 -0.44
N TRP A 168 17.07 10.91 -0.10
CA TRP A 168 16.74 11.86 0.96
C TRP A 168 15.31 11.65 1.49
N ILE A 169 15.01 12.22 2.65
CA ILE A 169 13.65 12.36 3.15
C ILE A 169 13.10 13.70 2.68
N ASP A 170 11.91 13.71 2.11
CA ASP A 170 11.25 14.94 1.67
C ASP A 170 10.74 15.73 2.89
N ASP A 171 11.24 16.94 3.09
CA ASP A 171 10.93 17.78 4.27
C ASP A 171 9.43 18.16 4.38
N LYS A 172 8.67 18.10 3.28
CA LYS A 172 7.26 18.49 3.27
C LYS A 172 6.34 17.33 3.63
N THR A 173 6.68 16.13 3.15
CA THR A 173 5.85 14.94 3.26
C THR A 173 6.35 13.96 4.31
N GLY A 174 7.63 14.03 4.68
CA GLY A 174 8.31 13.07 5.55
C GLY A 174 8.57 11.71 4.89
N ALA A 175 8.23 11.53 3.61
CA ALA A 175 8.45 10.29 2.89
C ALA A 175 9.87 10.22 2.31
N SER A 176 10.43 9.02 2.16
CA SER A 176 11.70 8.84 1.47
C SER A 176 11.53 8.93 -0.05
N THR A 177 12.54 9.50 -0.69
CA THR A 177 12.59 9.66 -2.14
C THR A 177 14.05 9.73 -2.61
N GLY A 178 14.24 9.79 -3.91
CA GLY A 178 15.52 10.19 -4.46
C GLY A 178 15.62 10.05 -5.97
N ARG A 179 16.84 9.88 -6.47
CA ARG A 179 17.11 9.81 -7.91
C ARG A 179 18.36 9.00 -8.24
N ILE A 180 18.51 8.68 -9.52
CA ILE A 180 19.75 8.17 -10.11
C ILE A 180 20.24 9.17 -11.16
N ALA A 181 21.53 9.48 -11.19
CA ALA A 181 22.08 10.44 -12.14
C ALA A 181 22.19 9.86 -13.57
N ARG A 182 22.36 8.53 -13.69
CA ARG A 182 22.59 7.83 -14.96
C ARG A 182 21.49 6.83 -15.29
N SER A 183 20.24 7.32 -15.36
CA SER A 183 19.08 6.52 -15.81
C SER A 183 19.28 5.92 -17.20
N ASP A 184 19.98 6.64 -18.08
CA ASP A 184 20.35 6.18 -19.42
C ASP A 184 21.14 4.87 -19.40
N SER A 185 22.06 4.72 -18.44
CA SER A 185 22.89 3.53 -18.27
C SER A 185 22.07 2.32 -17.81
N LEU A 186 21.14 2.55 -16.87
CA LEU A 186 20.18 1.53 -16.42
C LEU A 186 19.32 1.03 -17.58
N LEU A 187 18.70 1.96 -18.33
CA LEU A 187 17.79 1.60 -19.42
C LEU A 187 18.53 0.82 -20.53
N ARG A 188 19.76 1.23 -20.91
CA ARG A 188 20.57 0.45 -21.88
C ARG A 188 20.88 -0.96 -21.39
N ALA A 189 21.18 -1.14 -20.10
CA ALA A 189 21.47 -2.45 -19.53
C ALA A 189 20.23 -3.36 -19.54
N VAL A 190 19.05 -2.83 -19.20
CA VAL A 190 17.79 -3.58 -19.28
C VAL A 190 17.42 -3.89 -20.73
N GLU A 191 17.52 -2.91 -21.63
CA GLU A 191 17.25 -3.10 -23.06
C GLU A 191 18.10 -4.24 -23.65
N LYS A 192 19.37 -4.31 -23.27
CA LYS A 192 20.26 -5.41 -23.66
C LYS A 192 19.73 -6.76 -23.21
N LEU A 193 19.32 -6.91 -21.94
CA LEU A 193 18.75 -8.16 -21.44
C LEU A 193 17.44 -8.51 -22.15
N VAL A 194 16.55 -7.53 -22.37
CA VAL A 194 15.27 -7.76 -23.05
C VAL A 194 15.49 -8.21 -24.49
N ARG A 195 16.37 -7.53 -25.24
CA ARG A 195 16.60 -7.80 -26.66
C ARG A 195 17.44 -9.06 -26.89
N ASP A 196 18.54 -9.21 -26.15
CA ASP A 196 19.55 -10.23 -26.45
C ASP A 196 19.25 -11.57 -25.72
N ALA A 197 18.64 -11.50 -24.54
CA ALA A 197 18.37 -12.66 -23.68
C ALA A 197 16.89 -13.05 -23.56
N ALA A 198 15.97 -12.20 -24.07
CA ALA A 198 14.52 -12.42 -24.02
C ALA A 198 14.03 -12.81 -22.61
N ILE A 199 14.42 -11.99 -21.63
CA ILE A 199 14.01 -12.13 -20.23
C ILE A 199 12.53 -11.77 -20.05
N ASP A 200 11.88 -12.41 -19.08
CA ASP A 200 10.48 -12.17 -18.75
C ASP A 200 10.33 -11.18 -17.58
N ALA A 201 11.36 -11.04 -16.75
CA ALA A 201 11.39 -10.14 -15.59
C ALA A 201 12.83 -9.73 -15.27
N VAL A 202 13.01 -8.62 -14.54
CA VAL A 202 14.34 -8.08 -14.23
C VAL A 202 14.50 -7.71 -12.76
N ALA A 203 15.60 -8.15 -12.16
CA ALA A 203 16.08 -7.66 -10.88
C ALA A 203 17.15 -6.60 -11.11
N VAL A 204 17.00 -5.43 -10.49
CA VAL A 204 18.01 -4.36 -10.55
C VAL A 204 18.71 -4.26 -9.20
N VAL A 205 20.03 -4.31 -9.21
CA VAL A 205 20.87 -4.07 -8.04
C VAL A 205 21.66 -2.80 -8.26
N ALA A 206 21.33 -1.75 -7.53
CA ALA A 206 22.04 -0.48 -7.59
C ALA A 206 22.95 -0.27 -6.37
N ARG A 207 24.09 0.41 -6.54
CA ARG A 207 24.95 0.80 -5.42
C ARG A 207 24.34 2.02 -4.75
N PHE A 208 23.90 1.87 -3.51
CA PHE A 208 23.37 2.97 -2.70
C PHE A 208 24.50 3.64 -1.92
N PRO A 209 24.41 4.93 -1.58
CA PRO A 209 25.34 5.52 -0.63
C PRO A 209 25.17 4.84 0.74
N ASP A 210 26.30 4.50 1.36
CA ASP A 210 26.32 3.98 2.73
C ASP A 210 25.97 5.12 3.68
N ASP A 211 25.08 4.85 4.64
CA ASP A 211 24.75 5.80 5.69
C ASP A 211 25.57 5.53 6.94
N ASP A 212 25.88 6.59 7.69
CA ASP A 212 26.39 6.46 9.04
C ASP A 212 25.36 5.78 9.95
N VAL A 213 25.83 4.97 10.90
CA VAL A 213 24.97 4.21 11.82
C VAL A 213 24.01 5.12 12.60
N GLU A 214 24.42 6.35 12.92
CA GLU A 214 23.56 7.31 13.61
C GLU A 214 22.35 7.76 12.76
N VAL A 215 22.49 7.82 11.43
CA VAL A 215 21.38 8.15 10.51
C VAL A 215 20.38 7.01 10.45
N LEU A 216 20.85 5.77 10.55
CA LEU A 216 20.01 4.56 10.49
C LEU A 216 19.44 4.14 11.86
N LYS A 217 19.81 4.83 12.94
CA LYS A 217 19.51 4.40 14.31
C LYS A 217 18.01 4.21 14.55
N ASP A 218 17.21 5.22 14.21
CA ASP A 218 15.76 5.16 14.42
C ASP A 218 15.15 4.00 13.61
N TYR A 219 15.56 3.85 12.34
CA TYR A 219 15.12 2.76 11.46
C TYR A 219 15.49 1.38 12.00
N ARG A 220 16.73 1.17 12.46
CA ARG A 220 17.18 -0.10 13.05
C ARG A 220 16.46 -0.40 14.37
N GLN A 221 15.96 0.62 15.08
CA GLN A 221 15.12 0.47 16.26
C GLN A 221 13.63 0.29 15.94
N GLY A 222 13.26 0.11 14.67
CA GLY A 222 11.87 -0.10 14.25
C GLY A 222 11.02 1.17 14.36
N GLN A 223 11.66 2.33 14.23
CA GLN A 223 11.05 3.67 14.21
C GLN A 223 11.44 4.41 12.92
N GLY A 224 10.72 5.46 12.55
CA GLY A 224 11.07 6.28 11.38
C GLY A 224 10.80 5.64 10.01
N VAL A 225 11.39 6.24 8.97
CA VAL A 225 11.15 5.93 7.56
C VAL A 225 12.40 5.32 6.94
N ASP A 226 12.25 4.26 6.16
CA ASP A 226 13.36 3.72 5.36
C ASP A 226 13.77 4.74 4.29
N ALA A 227 15.00 5.24 4.38
CA ALA A 227 15.57 6.18 3.42
C ALA A 227 15.87 5.57 2.04
N LEU A 228 15.96 4.24 1.94
CA LEU A 228 16.27 3.53 0.69
C LEU A 228 15.02 3.38 -0.18
N ALA A 229 13.92 2.96 0.45
CA ALA A 229 12.65 2.59 -0.16
C ALA A 229 12.18 3.51 -1.30
N GLY A 230 12.24 4.84 -1.12
CA GLY A 230 11.81 5.80 -2.14
C GLY A 230 12.58 5.69 -3.45
N VAL A 231 13.90 5.55 -3.41
CA VAL A 231 14.73 5.40 -4.61
C VAL A 231 14.48 4.05 -5.28
N GLU A 232 14.30 2.98 -4.51
CA GLU A 232 14.00 1.65 -5.07
C GLU A 232 12.71 1.67 -5.90
N ALA A 233 11.70 2.38 -5.41
CA ALA A 233 10.45 2.62 -6.13
C ALA A 233 10.69 3.44 -7.42
N VAL A 234 11.55 4.47 -7.39
CA VAL A 234 11.91 5.25 -8.58
C VAL A 234 12.61 4.38 -9.64
N ILE A 235 13.56 3.54 -9.23
CA ILE A 235 14.32 2.66 -10.14
C ILE A 235 13.40 1.64 -10.82
N SER A 236 12.63 0.90 -10.02
CA SER A 236 11.73 -0.13 -10.54
C SER A 236 10.62 0.46 -11.43
N LYS A 237 10.02 1.58 -11.03
CA LYS A 237 9.04 2.32 -11.84
C LYS A 237 9.60 2.70 -13.20
N MET A 238 10.81 3.24 -13.26
CA MET A 238 11.45 3.66 -14.52
C MET A 238 11.56 2.49 -15.50
N VAL A 239 12.02 1.33 -15.01
CA VAL A 239 12.17 0.12 -15.81
C VAL A 239 10.81 -0.42 -16.27
N VAL A 240 9.84 -0.51 -15.35
CA VAL A 240 8.49 -1.01 -15.67
C VAL A 240 7.79 -0.10 -16.68
N SER A 241 7.90 1.22 -16.52
CA SER A 241 7.26 2.18 -17.43
C SER A 241 7.82 2.14 -18.84
N GLU A 242 9.12 1.86 -18.99
CA GLU A 242 9.77 1.80 -20.30
C GLU A 242 9.53 0.44 -20.96
N PHE A 243 9.84 -0.66 -20.27
CA PHE A 243 9.92 -1.98 -20.88
C PHE A 243 8.66 -2.84 -20.70
N HIS A 244 7.72 -2.44 -19.84
CA HIS A 244 6.46 -3.17 -19.62
C HIS A 244 6.65 -4.62 -19.14
N ILE A 245 7.76 -4.91 -18.46
CA ILE A 245 8.04 -6.22 -17.82
C ILE A 245 8.12 -6.06 -16.30
N PRO A 246 7.85 -7.12 -15.52
CA PRO A 246 8.03 -7.10 -14.07
C PRO A 246 9.47 -6.74 -13.67
N CYS A 247 9.58 -5.77 -12.75
CA CYS A 247 10.85 -5.35 -12.18
C CYS A 247 10.74 -5.31 -10.65
N ALA A 248 11.83 -5.63 -9.98
CA ALA A 248 12.02 -5.30 -8.58
C ALA A 248 13.49 -4.98 -8.31
N HIS A 249 13.72 -4.32 -7.19
CA HIS A 249 15.01 -3.75 -6.85
C HIS A 249 15.55 -4.37 -5.55
N ALA A 250 16.88 -4.46 -5.45
CA ALA A 250 17.59 -4.75 -4.21
C ALA A 250 18.77 -3.78 -4.07
N PRO A 251 18.97 -3.09 -2.93
CA PRO A 251 20.10 -2.20 -2.76
C PRO A 251 21.37 -3.02 -2.51
N ALA A 252 22.48 -2.59 -3.10
CA ALA A 252 23.81 -3.01 -2.72
C ALA A 252 24.38 -1.98 -1.73
N LEU A 253 24.61 -2.43 -0.50
CA LEU A 253 25.11 -1.66 0.63
C LEU A 253 26.30 -2.39 1.27
N ALA A 254 27.21 -1.64 1.88
CA ALA A 254 28.20 -2.23 2.75
C ALA A 254 27.51 -2.84 4.00
N PRO A 255 27.96 -4.01 4.49
CA PRO A 255 27.40 -4.57 5.71
C PRO A 255 27.68 -3.64 6.89
N LEU A 256 26.65 -3.38 7.69
CA LEU A 256 26.78 -2.61 8.92
C LEU A 256 27.50 -3.43 10.00
N PRO A 257 28.13 -2.77 10.99
CA PRO A 257 28.59 -3.44 12.19
C PRO A 257 27.45 -4.15 12.92
N PHE A 258 27.76 -5.29 13.53
CA PHE A 258 26.83 -6.05 14.35
C PHE A 258 26.26 -5.18 15.49
N ASP A 259 24.94 -5.24 15.65
CA ASP A 259 24.21 -4.55 16.71
C ASP A 259 23.22 -5.52 17.37
N SER A 260 23.38 -5.77 18.66
CA SER A 260 22.51 -6.66 19.44
C SER A 260 21.14 -6.05 19.77
N SER A 261 20.95 -4.75 19.51
CA SER A 261 19.76 -4.00 19.86
C SER A 261 18.80 -3.77 18.70
N VAL A 262 19.08 -4.32 17.52
CA VAL A 262 18.22 -4.18 16.34
C VAL A 262 16.81 -4.71 16.63
N SER A 263 15.81 -3.93 16.24
CA SER A 263 14.41 -4.28 16.39
C SER A 263 14.08 -5.56 15.61
N PRO A 264 13.23 -6.46 16.14
CA PRO A 264 12.74 -7.62 15.39
C PRO A 264 12.13 -7.28 14.02
N ARG A 265 11.65 -6.04 13.84
CA ARG A 265 11.06 -5.55 12.59
C ARG A 265 12.08 -5.30 11.48
N SER A 266 13.31 -4.91 11.84
CA SER A 266 14.40 -4.61 10.91
C SER A 266 15.45 -5.72 10.88
N ALA A 267 15.37 -6.70 11.79
CA ALA A 267 16.33 -7.80 11.92
C ALA A 267 16.46 -8.67 10.65
N ALA A 268 15.45 -8.68 9.78
CA ALA A 268 15.52 -9.36 8.50
C ALA A 268 16.63 -8.81 7.59
N GLU A 269 17.02 -7.55 7.76
CA GLU A 269 18.05 -6.89 6.97
C GLU A 269 19.46 -7.19 7.48
N GLU A 270 19.59 -7.58 8.76
CA GLU A 270 20.86 -7.96 9.40
C GLU A 270 21.29 -9.39 9.03
N ILE A 271 20.34 -10.22 8.63
CA ILE A 271 20.62 -11.60 8.24
C ILE A 271 21.05 -11.62 6.78
N GLY A 272 22.36 -11.61 6.57
CA GLY A 272 22.97 -11.77 5.25
C GLY A 272 23.69 -10.53 4.74
N TYR A 273 24.10 -10.59 3.48
CA TYR A 273 24.88 -9.53 2.85
C TYR A 273 24.12 -8.76 1.76
N THR A 274 22.91 -9.21 1.41
CA THR A 274 22.14 -8.65 0.28
C THR A 274 20.64 -8.83 0.53
N PHE A 275 19.84 -7.98 -0.10
CA PHE A 275 18.37 -8.04 -0.08
C PHE A 275 17.78 -8.84 -1.26
N LEU A 276 18.65 -9.28 -2.18
CA LEU A 276 18.30 -9.89 -3.46
C LEU A 276 17.52 -11.24 -3.39
N PRO A 277 17.66 -12.11 -2.36
CA PRO A 277 16.98 -13.41 -2.38
C PRO A 277 15.46 -13.34 -2.50
N SER A 278 14.80 -12.49 -1.70
CA SER A 278 13.35 -12.32 -1.74
C SER A 278 12.87 -11.73 -3.08
N VAL A 279 13.63 -10.81 -3.65
CA VAL A 279 13.38 -10.22 -4.97
C VAL A 279 13.38 -11.28 -6.06
N LEU A 280 14.39 -12.16 -6.09
CA LEU A 280 14.47 -13.23 -7.09
C LEU A 280 13.34 -14.26 -6.91
N ALA A 281 12.99 -14.58 -5.67
CA ALA A 281 11.87 -15.47 -5.37
C ALA A 281 10.54 -14.89 -5.87
N GLY A 282 10.27 -13.61 -5.61
CA GLY A 282 9.07 -12.91 -6.08
C GLY A 282 9.00 -12.80 -7.61
N LEU A 283 10.07 -12.30 -8.23
CA LEU A 283 10.13 -12.13 -9.69
C LEU A 283 10.01 -13.43 -10.47
N SER A 284 10.40 -14.57 -9.88
CA SER A 284 10.29 -15.87 -10.52
C SER A 284 8.86 -16.24 -10.94
N LYS A 285 7.84 -15.64 -10.30
CA LYS A 285 6.41 -15.87 -10.57
C LYS A 285 5.59 -14.58 -10.72
N ALA A 286 6.23 -13.43 -10.84
CA ALA A 286 5.54 -12.16 -11.08
C ALA A 286 4.68 -12.25 -12.36
N PRO A 287 3.41 -11.81 -12.35
CA PRO A 287 2.56 -11.88 -13.53
C PRO A 287 3.09 -10.96 -14.63
N GLN A 288 2.86 -11.33 -15.89
CA GLN A 288 3.17 -10.48 -17.03
C GLN A 288 2.11 -9.39 -17.22
N TYR A 289 2.53 -8.22 -17.67
CA TYR A 289 1.63 -7.09 -17.93
C TYR A 289 1.11 -7.14 -19.36
N VAL A 290 -0.20 -6.99 -19.54
CA VAL A 290 -0.83 -7.12 -20.87
C VAL A 290 -1.78 -5.96 -21.15
N SER A 291 -1.86 -5.54 -22.41
CA SER A 291 -2.88 -4.61 -22.89
C SER A 291 -4.16 -5.35 -23.24
N ARG A 292 -5.29 -4.64 -23.31
CA ARG A 292 -6.57 -5.22 -23.78
C ARG A 292 -6.51 -5.65 -25.25
N ASP A 293 -5.67 -4.97 -26.03
CA ASP A 293 -5.53 -5.24 -27.46
C ASP A 293 -4.70 -6.51 -27.74
N SER A 294 -3.88 -6.96 -26.77
CA SER A 294 -3.00 -8.10 -26.93
C SER A 294 -3.64 -9.40 -26.47
N ASP A 295 -4.45 -10.04 -27.33
CA ASP A 295 -4.83 -11.48 -27.30
C ASP A 295 -5.77 -11.93 -26.14
N HIS A 296 -6.81 -12.73 -26.44
CA HIS A 296 -7.89 -13.14 -25.52
C HIS A 296 -7.55 -14.37 -24.66
N ARG A 297 -6.33 -14.44 -24.12
CA ARG A 297 -5.93 -15.62 -23.33
C ARG A 297 -6.77 -15.75 -22.05
N PRO A 298 -7.21 -16.97 -21.69
CA PRO A 298 -7.97 -17.19 -20.47
C PRO A 298 -7.11 -16.91 -19.23
N HIS A 299 -7.76 -16.59 -18.10
CA HIS A 299 -7.15 -16.38 -16.77
C HIS A 299 -6.36 -15.08 -16.54
N ARG A 300 -6.61 -14.04 -17.35
CA ARG A 300 -6.11 -12.69 -17.06
C ARG A 300 -6.98 -12.03 -16.00
N ILE A 301 -6.35 -11.22 -15.15
CA ILE A 301 -7.01 -10.46 -14.10
C ILE A 301 -6.98 -8.99 -14.49
N TRP A 302 -8.12 -8.32 -14.37
CA TRP A 302 -8.31 -6.90 -14.62
C TRP A 302 -8.77 -6.18 -13.35
N ALA A 303 -8.71 -4.84 -13.34
CA ALA A 303 -9.19 -4.04 -12.22
C ALA A 303 -10.63 -4.38 -11.79
N GLU A 304 -11.49 -4.71 -12.76
CA GLU A 304 -12.89 -5.09 -12.55
C GLU A 304 -13.08 -6.44 -11.84
N ASP A 305 -12.03 -7.28 -11.79
CA ASP A 305 -12.03 -8.55 -11.06
C ASP A 305 -11.67 -8.39 -9.58
N VAL A 306 -11.27 -7.19 -9.14
CA VAL A 306 -10.91 -6.91 -7.74
C VAL A 306 -12.16 -6.73 -6.88
N ASP A 307 -12.22 -7.47 -5.78
CA ASP A 307 -13.31 -7.43 -4.80
C ASP A 307 -13.02 -6.54 -3.61
N ALA A 308 -11.77 -6.47 -3.15
CA ALA A 308 -11.38 -5.66 -2.00
C ALA A 308 -9.97 -5.09 -2.13
N VAL A 309 -9.75 -3.93 -1.51
CA VAL A 309 -8.45 -3.25 -1.44
C VAL A 309 -8.18 -2.86 0.00
N LEU A 310 -7.08 -3.34 0.57
CA LEU A 310 -6.64 -2.98 1.93
C LEU A 310 -5.50 -1.96 1.83
N VAL A 311 -5.59 -0.89 2.61
CA VAL A 311 -4.64 0.23 2.61
C VAL A 311 -4.49 0.82 4.02
N PRO A 312 -3.30 1.34 4.40
CA PRO A 312 -3.13 2.21 5.56
C PRO A 312 -4.15 3.35 5.60
N VAL A 313 -4.65 3.68 6.79
CA VAL A 313 -5.76 4.64 6.95
C VAL A 313 -5.49 6.02 6.37
N ASN A 314 -4.24 6.49 6.37
CA ASN A 314 -3.86 7.81 5.90
C ASN A 314 -3.07 7.77 4.58
N ALA A 315 -3.16 6.67 3.83
CA ALA A 315 -2.50 6.50 2.54
C ALA A 315 -3.47 6.27 1.36
N CYS A 316 -4.72 6.71 1.47
CA CYS A 316 -5.73 6.53 0.42
C CYS A 316 -5.51 7.43 -0.82
N GLY A 317 -4.48 8.29 -0.78
CA GLY A 317 -4.16 9.25 -1.83
C GLY A 317 -3.37 8.70 -3.01
N GLY A 318 -2.85 7.48 -2.91
CA GLY A 318 -2.09 6.84 -3.99
C GLY A 318 -2.91 6.62 -5.26
N ASP A 319 -2.24 6.63 -6.41
CA ASP A 319 -2.88 6.53 -7.73
C ASP A 319 -3.74 5.26 -7.87
N GLY A 320 -3.24 4.12 -7.40
CA GLY A 320 -3.99 2.86 -7.39
C GLY A 320 -5.29 2.91 -6.59
N VAL A 321 -5.26 3.43 -5.36
CA VAL A 321 -6.46 3.55 -4.51
C VAL A 321 -7.47 4.53 -5.12
N ARG A 322 -6.99 5.66 -5.65
CA ARG A 322 -7.83 6.62 -6.38
C ARG A 322 -8.43 6.03 -7.65
N ALA A 323 -7.71 5.15 -8.35
CA ALA A 323 -8.22 4.47 -9.52
C ALA A 323 -9.34 3.50 -9.13
N PHE A 324 -9.14 2.69 -8.09
CA PHE A 324 -10.15 1.77 -7.57
C PHE A 324 -11.40 2.47 -7.01
N SER A 325 -11.27 3.67 -6.45
CA SER A 325 -12.41 4.41 -5.88
C SER A 325 -13.30 5.11 -6.93
N LYS A 326 -12.76 5.34 -8.14
CA LYS A 326 -13.49 5.98 -9.25
C LYS A 326 -14.60 5.08 -9.81
N LYS A 327 -15.52 5.67 -10.56
CA LYS A 327 -16.76 5.03 -11.06
C LYS A 327 -16.45 3.86 -12.01
N ALA A 328 -16.33 2.66 -11.45
CA ALA A 328 -16.42 1.39 -12.17
C ALA A 328 -17.84 0.82 -12.07
N ARG A 329 -18.19 -0.11 -12.98
CA ARG A 329 -19.46 -0.87 -12.92
C ARG A 329 -19.56 -1.68 -11.62
N GLN A 330 -18.43 -2.11 -11.09
CA GLN A 330 -18.29 -2.77 -9.80
C GLN A 330 -17.09 -2.14 -9.09
N LYS A 331 -17.31 -1.54 -7.93
CA LYS A 331 -16.25 -0.97 -7.11
C LYS A 331 -15.78 -2.01 -6.09
N PRO A 332 -14.46 -2.19 -5.89
CA PRO A 332 -13.98 -3.02 -4.81
C PRO A 332 -14.30 -2.36 -3.45
N LEU A 333 -14.44 -3.20 -2.42
CA LEU A 333 -14.53 -2.76 -1.03
C LEU A 333 -13.17 -2.22 -0.58
N ILE A 334 -13.06 -0.91 -0.38
CA ILE A 334 -11.85 -0.30 0.18
C ILE A 334 -11.89 -0.43 1.71
N ILE A 335 -10.82 -0.96 2.29
CA ILE A 335 -10.67 -1.17 3.73
C ILE A 335 -9.46 -0.36 4.20
N ALA A 336 -9.72 0.67 5.00
CA ALA A 336 -8.72 1.54 5.59
C ALA A 336 -8.36 1.02 6.98
N VAL A 337 -7.09 0.63 7.19
CA VAL A 337 -6.63 0.01 8.44
C VAL A 337 -6.05 1.07 9.38
N GLU A 338 -6.72 1.32 10.51
CA GLU A 338 -6.45 2.45 11.41
C GLU A 338 -5.11 2.35 12.14
N GLU A 339 -4.77 1.16 12.65
CA GLU A 339 -3.47 0.91 13.30
C GLU A 339 -2.28 1.07 12.34
N ASN A 340 -2.50 0.91 11.02
CA ASN A 340 -1.43 1.10 10.05
C ASN A 340 -1.37 2.56 9.61
N VAL A 341 -0.62 3.37 10.35
CA VAL A 341 -0.41 4.79 10.09
C VAL A 341 0.89 4.99 9.31
N THR A 342 0.93 5.99 8.44
CA THR A 342 2.11 6.42 7.67
C THR A 342 2.43 7.89 7.96
N VAL A 343 3.49 8.44 7.36
CA VAL A 343 3.76 9.91 7.39
C VAL A 343 2.80 10.73 6.53
N LEU A 344 1.98 10.09 5.70
CA LEU A 344 1.01 10.75 4.83
C LEU A 344 -0.22 11.24 5.61
N ASN A 345 -1.14 11.93 4.93
CA ASN A 345 -2.31 12.52 5.57
C ASN A 345 -3.60 12.38 4.73
N ASP A 346 -3.61 11.39 3.84
CA ASP A 346 -4.65 11.13 2.86
C ASP A 346 -5.66 10.12 3.40
N THR A 347 -6.58 10.58 4.26
CA THR A 347 -7.65 9.72 4.79
C THR A 347 -8.81 9.56 3.81
N PRO A 348 -9.64 8.49 3.91
CA PRO A 348 -10.80 8.31 3.06
C PRO A 348 -11.72 9.54 3.01
N GLU A 349 -11.99 10.16 4.16
CA GLU A 349 -12.93 11.28 4.29
C GLU A 349 -12.42 12.54 3.58
N LYS A 350 -11.12 12.84 3.74
CA LYS A 350 -10.47 13.98 3.06
C LYS A 350 -10.53 13.85 1.55
N LEU A 351 -10.48 12.62 1.06
CA LEU A 351 -10.50 12.31 -0.36
C LEU A 351 -11.87 11.93 -0.90
N GLN A 352 -12.90 11.93 -0.04
CA GLN A 352 -14.27 11.51 -0.36
C GLN A 352 -14.30 10.10 -0.98
N ILE A 353 -13.47 9.21 -0.46
CA ILE A 353 -13.39 7.79 -0.83
C ILE A 353 -14.29 6.99 0.13
N GLU A 354 -15.22 6.23 -0.44
CA GLU A 354 -16.03 5.28 0.32
C GLU A 354 -15.15 4.10 0.76
N ALA A 355 -14.95 3.95 2.07
CA ALA A 355 -14.13 2.91 2.66
C ALA A 355 -14.71 2.43 3.99
N VAL A 356 -14.48 1.16 4.31
CA VAL A 356 -14.70 0.60 5.65
C VAL A 356 -13.45 0.80 6.48
N ARG A 357 -13.59 1.42 7.65
CA ARG A 357 -12.52 1.51 8.65
C ARG A 357 -12.45 0.20 9.43
N ALA A 358 -11.25 -0.35 9.53
CA ALA A 358 -10.95 -1.48 10.39
C ALA A 358 -9.86 -1.06 11.38
N ALA A 359 -10.05 -1.31 12.66
CA ALA A 359 -9.14 -0.87 13.72
C ALA A 359 -7.71 -1.41 13.51
N ASN A 360 -7.60 -2.67 13.06
CA ASN A 360 -6.33 -3.36 12.80
C ASN A 360 -6.51 -4.44 11.73
N TYR A 361 -5.41 -5.11 11.35
CA TYR A 361 -5.47 -6.16 10.33
C TYR A 361 -6.29 -7.38 10.73
N TRP A 362 -6.49 -7.68 12.03
CA TRP A 362 -7.35 -8.80 12.41
C TRP A 362 -8.81 -8.51 12.06
N GLU A 363 -9.28 -7.30 12.36
CA GLU A 363 -10.60 -6.85 11.94
C GLU A 363 -10.70 -6.77 10.42
N ALA A 364 -9.69 -6.21 9.74
CA ALA A 364 -9.68 -6.10 8.28
C ALA A 364 -9.80 -7.48 7.60
N LEU A 365 -9.10 -8.50 8.11
CA LEU A 365 -9.22 -9.88 7.64
C LEU A 365 -10.64 -10.43 7.87
N GLY A 366 -11.25 -10.13 9.01
CA GLY A 366 -12.66 -10.47 9.30
C GLY A 366 -13.64 -9.81 8.31
N VAL A 367 -13.42 -8.53 7.98
CA VAL A 367 -14.20 -7.80 6.97
C VAL A 367 -14.08 -8.47 5.60
N VAL A 368 -12.85 -8.84 5.17
CA VAL A 368 -12.63 -9.55 3.91
C VAL A 368 -13.32 -10.91 3.90
N ALA A 369 -13.22 -11.68 4.99
CA ALA A 369 -13.86 -12.99 5.09
C ALA A 369 -15.40 -12.89 5.00
N ALA A 370 -16.00 -11.90 5.67
CA ALA A 370 -17.43 -11.63 5.59
C ALA A 370 -17.84 -11.23 4.16
N HIS A 371 -17.09 -10.32 3.55
CA HIS A 371 -17.37 -9.85 2.19
C HIS A 371 -17.28 -10.99 1.16
N LYS A 372 -16.25 -11.84 1.25
CA LYS A 372 -16.12 -13.04 0.41
C LYS A 372 -17.29 -14.02 0.59
N ALA A 373 -17.82 -14.14 1.80
CA ALA A 373 -18.99 -14.98 2.09
C ALA A 373 -20.33 -14.36 1.62
N GLY A 374 -20.32 -13.16 1.03
CA GLY A 374 -21.54 -12.43 0.65
C GLY A 374 -22.30 -11.86 1.86
N VAL A 375 -21.64 -11.76 3.02
CA VAL A 375 -22.21 -11.23 4.25
C VAL A 375 -21.84 -9.76 4.37
N ASN A 376 -22.82 -8.88 4.63
CA ASN A 376 -22.55 -7.48 4.97
C ASN A 376 -21.68 -7.43 6.24
N PRO A 377 -20.44 -6.92 6.20
CA PRO A 377 -19.56 -6.88 7.37
C PRO A 377 -20.17 -6.16 8.57
N MET A 378 -21.01 -5.14 8.35
CA MET A 378 -21.70 -4.42 9.42
C MET A 378 -22.68 -5.30 10.19
N ALA A 379 -23.21 -6.36 9.59
CA ALA A 379 -24.08 -7.30 10.29
C ALA A 379 -23.36 -8.10 11.40
N LEU A 380 -22.03 -8.11 11.39
CA LEU A 380 -21.21 -8.73 12.43
C LEU A 380 -20.96 -7.78 13.62
N ARG A 381 -21.32 -6.51 13.49
CA ARG A 381 -21.22 -5.51 14.57
C ARG A 381 -22.50 -5.53 15.37
N ARG A 382 -22.39 -5.42 16.71
CA ARG A 382 -23.53 -5.37 17.64
C ARG A 382 -24.63 -4.41 17.18
N ASP A 383 -24.23 -3.22 16.75
CA ASP A 383 -25.14 -2.14 16.36
C ASP A 383 -25.11 -1.84 14.85
N GLY A 384 -24.57 -2.75 14.03
CA GLY A 384 -24.40 -2.52 12.60
C GLY A 384 -25.60 -2.91 11.72
N VAL A 385 -26.64 -3.53 12.30
CA VAL A 385 -27.91 -3.79 11.61
C VAL A 385 -28.96 -2.80 12.11
N LEU A 386 -29.39 -1.90 11.23
CA LEU A 386 -30.44 -0.93 11.53
C LEU A 386 -31.82 -1.50 11.20
N HIS A 387 -32.87 -0.92 11.80
CA HIS A 387 -34.25 -1.27 11.46
C HIS A 387 -34.58 -0.82 10.04
N ASN A 388 -34.89 -1.75 9.14
CA ASN A 388 -35.23 -1.46 7.74
C ASN A 388 -36.42 -0.48 7.56
N ARG A 389 -37.28 -0.35 8.59
CA ARG A 389 -38.43 0.58 8.59
C ARG A 389 -38.03 2.05 8.82
N GLU A 390 -36.81 2.30 9.30
CA GLU A 390 -36.27 3.63 9.60
C GLU A 390 -35.21 4.08 8.59
N VAL A 391 -35.02 3.31 7.51
CA VAL A 391 -34.10 3.66 6.41
C VAL A 391 -34.69 4.82 5.63
N LYS A 392 -34.54 6.03 6.18
CA LYS A 392 -34.40 7.23 5.35
C LYS A 392 -33.18 6.99 4.47
N LEU A 393 -33.20 7.44 3.22
CA LEU A 393 -32.04 7.48 2.33
C LEU A 393 -30.90 8.22 3.05
N ARG A 394 -30.11 7.51 3.86
CA ARG A 394 -28.99 8.07 4.61
C ARG A 394 -27.82 8.15 3.65
N GLN A 395 -27.37 9.38 3.42
CA GLN A 395 -26.00 9.68 2.99
C GLN A 395 -24.99 9.50 4.16
N ASP A 396 -25.46 9.05 5.33
CA ASP A 396 -24.68 8.96 6.57
C ASP A 396 -23.92 7.62 6.67
N PHE A 397 -23.08 7.33 5.68
CA PHE A 397 -22.06 6.26 5.77
C PHE A 397 -20.72 6.79 6.31
N PHE A 398 -20.64 8.06 6.71
CA PHE A 398 -19.36 8.78 6.83
C PHE A 398 -18.98 9.33 8.20
N ASP A 399 -19.80 9.18 9.24
CA ASP A 399 -19.47 9.69 10.58
C ASP A 399 -19.51 8.57 11.63
N LEU A 400 -18.41 7.84 11.72
CA LEU A 400 -17.97 7.20 12.97
C LEU A 400 -16.55 7.70 13.27
N ALA A 401 -16.38 9.03 13.26
CA ALA A 401 -15.29 9.66 13.97
C ALA A 401 -15.60 9.53 15.46
N GLU A 402 -14.76 8.80 16.18
CA GLU A 402 -14.79 8.76 17.63
C GLU A 402 -14.56 10.20 18.14
N MET A 403 -15.60 10.80 18.72
CA MET A 403 -15.60 12.17 19.20
C MET A 403 -14.73 12.24 20.47
N VAL A 404 -13.47 12.66 20.32
CA VAL A 404 -12.55 12.91 21.44
C VAL A 404 -13.07 14.10 22.25
N MET A 405 -13.75 13.81 23.36
CA MET A 405 -14.21 14.81 24.33
C MET A 405 -13.01 15.33 25.14
N SER A 406 -12.70 16.61 25.01
CA SER A 406 -11.69 17.29 25.84
C SER A 406 -12.38 18.30 26.77
N ALA A 407 -12.05 18.25 28.06
CA ALA A 407 -12.60 19.14 29.07
C ALA A 407 -11.80 20.46 29.11
N PHE A 408 -12.51 21.59 29.06
CA PHE A 408 -11.91 22.91 29.25
C PHE A 408 -12.58 23.67 30.41
N ALA A 409 -11.82 24.58 31.04
CA ALA A 409 -12.27 25.51 32.07
C ALA A 409 -11.91 26.94 31.66
N GLY A 410 -12.89 27.85 31.65
CA GLY A 410 -12.68 29.25 31.24
C GLY A 410 -13.92 30.13 31.43
N GLN A 411 -13.71 31.44 31.47
CA GLN A 411 -14.77 32.46 31.57
C GLN A 411 -15.41 32.74 30.20
N GLY A 412 -16.73 32.85 30.13
CA GLY A 412 -17.46 33.09 28.88
C GLY A 412 -18.70 33.99 29.06
N VAL A 413 -19.20 34.51 27.93
CA VAL A 413 -20.41 35.36 27.86
C VAL A 413 -21.50 34.60 27.10
N GLY A 414 -22.69 34.47 27.68
CA GLY A 414 -23.77 33.65 27.12
C GLY A 414 -25.10 34.38 26.96
N PHE A 415 -25.95 33.82 26.11
CA PHE A 415 -27.32 34.27 25.84
C PHE A 415 -28.30 33.16 26.27
N GLY A 416 -29.30 33.50 27.09
CA GLY A 416 -30.23 32.51 27.64
C GLY A 416 -31.62 33.06 27.88
N ILE A 417 -32.59 32.15 28.00
CA ILE A 417 -33.99 32.43 28.37
C ILE A 417 -34.27 31.64 29.65
N GLY A 418 -34.67 32.31 30.72
CA GLY A 418 -35.02 31.69 32.00
C GLY A 418 -36.37 32.19 32.53
N ILE A 419 -37.08 31.33 33.27
CA ILE A 419 -38.29 31.68 34.03
C ILE A 419 -38.14 31.14 35.47
N GLY A 420 -38.07 32.06 36.44
CA GLY A 420 -38.11 31.74 37.88
C GLY A 420 -36.75 31.84 38.59
N CYS A 421 -36.74 31.63 39.92
CA CYS A 421 -35.50 31.45 40.71
C CYS A 421 -35.06 29.98 40.59
N GLY A 422 -34.22 29.66 39.60
CA GLY A 422 -33.77 28.29 39.38
C GLY A 422 -32.89 28.14 38.14
N PHE A 423 -31.98 27.16 38.17
CA PHE A 423 -30.96 26.86 37.16
C PHE A 423 -31.50 26.90 35.72
N GLY A 424 -30.84 27.68 34.85
CA GLY A 424 -31.16 27.80 33.43
C GLY A 424 -30.15 27.05 32.55
N ILE A 425 -30.65 26.52 31.42
CA ILE A 425 -29.82 25.95 30.35
C ILE A 425 -29.61 27.06 29.32
N GLY A 426 -28.36 27.45 29.10
CA GLY A 426 -27.99 28.56 28.23
C GLY A 426 -26.99 28.16 27.16
N TRP A 427 -27.01 28.92 26.07
CA TRP A 427 -26.09 28.78 24.94
C TRP A 427 -25.06 29.91 25.00
N GLY A 428 -23.78 29.56 25.13
CA GLY A 428 -22.72 30.54 25.36
C GLY A 428 -21.54 30.40 24.43
N PHE A 429 -20.87 31.53 24.15
CA PHE A 429 -19.61 31.59 23.43
C PHE A 429 -18.49 31.85 24.44
N GLY A 430 -17.51 30.96 24.53
CA GLY A 430 -16.28 31.21 25.29
C GLY A 430 -15.37 32.19 24.52
N GLY A 431 -14.80 33.20 25.17
CA GLY A 431 -13.77 34.06 24.56
C GLY A 431 -12.40 33.34 24.57
N VAL A 432 -11.46 33.55 23.66
CA VAL A 432 -11.26 34.51 22.56
C VAL A 432 -10.81 33.71 21.33
N SER A 433 -11.29 34.12 20.14
CA SER A 433 -11.04 33.58 18.78
C SER A 433 -11.68 32.21 18.38
N ILE A 434 -13.01 32.23 18.09
CA ILE A 434 -13.85 31.47 17.09
C ILE A 434 -13.76 29.90 17.03
N PRO A 435 -14.81 29.08 16.71
CA PRO A 435 -16.27 29.08 16.94
C PRO A 435 -16.69 27.79 17.70
N THR A 436 -16.83 27.83 19.02
CA THR A 436 -17.25 26.67 19.83
C THR A 436 -18.64 26.88 20.40
N MET A 437 -19.59 26.00 20.05
CA MET A 437 -20.91 25.92 20.68
C MET A 437 -20.81 25.00 21.91
N GLY A 438 -21.11 25.53 23.09
CA GLY A 438 -21.11 24.76 24.34
C GLY A 438 -22.43 24.93 25.10
N LEU A 439 -22.90 23.84 25.71
CA LEU A 439 -24.06 23.85 26.61
C LEU A 439 -23.57 24.15 28.04
N GLY A 440 -24.08 25.24 28.64
CA GLY A 440 -23.69 25.65 30.00
C GLY A 440 -24.88 25.65 30.97
N ILE A 441 -24.61 25.34 32.25
CA ILE A 441 -25.57 25.42 33.36
C ILE A 441 -25.20 26.64 34.22
N GLY A 442 -26.14 27.56 34.41
CA GLY A 442 -25.95 28.76 35.24
C GLY A 442 -27.17 29.08 36.11
N GLY A 443 -26.96 29.63 37.30
CA GLY A 443 -28.02 29.99 38.25
C GLY A 443 -28.35 31.48 38.23
N GLY A 444 -29.64 31.82 38.11
CA GLY A 444 -30.16 33.19 38.22
C GLY A 444 -31.65 33.20 38.57
N CYS A 445 -32.19 34.34 39.03
CA CYS A 445 -33.62 34.51 39.28
C CYS A 445 -34.23 35.64 38.43
N GLY A 446 -35.22 35.30 37.61
CA GLY A 446 -36.01 36.25 36.82
C GLY A 446 -36.76 35.61 35.65
N VAL A 447 -37.67 36.36 35.01
CA VAL A 447 -38.22 36.06 33.69
C VAL A 447 -37.68 37.10 32.73
N GLY A 448 -36.75 36.73 31.85
CA GLY A 448 -36.14 37.68 30.92
C GLY A 448 -35.12 37.07 29.97
N ILE A 449 -34.98 37.71 28.80
CA ILE A 449 -33.90 37.49 27.83
C ILE A 449 -32.75 38.40 28.27
N GLY A 450 -31.56 37.87 28.56
CA GLY A 450 -30.45 38.67 29.09
C GLY A 450 -29.06 38.12 28.79
N LEU A 451 -28.09 39.04 28.76
CA LEU A 451 -26.65 38.78 28.70
C LEU A 451 -26.11 38.49 30.11
N GLY A 452 -25.48 37.34 30.32
CA GLY A 452 -24.93 36.92 31.62
C GLY A 452 -23.45 36.55 31.56
N TRP A 453 -22.74 36.82 32.67
CA TRP A 453 -21.35 36.38 32.90
C TRP A 453 -21.37 35.15 33.82
N GLY A 454 -20.72 34.06 33.41
CA GLY A 454 -20.72 32.80 34.17
C GLY A 454 -19.36 32.11 34.16
N PHE A 455 -19.09 31.33 35.21
CA PHE A 455 -17.89 30.51 35.36
C PHE A 455 -18.27 29.05 35.10
N GLY A 456 -17.75 28.45 34.02
CA GLY A 456 -18.01 27.06 33.68
C GLY A 456 -16.81 26.17 34.01
N ALA A 457 -16.98 25.24 34.95
CA ALA A 457 -16.09 24.09 35.09
C ALA A 457 -16.70 22.93 34.29
N ALA A 458 -15.98 22.45 33.28
CA ALA A 458 -16.35 21.38 32.35
C ALA A 458 -17.48 21.72 31.36
N ALA A 459 -17.13 22.45 30.30
CA ALA A 459 -17.93 22.49 29.08
C ALA A 459 -17.45 21.39 28.10
N LEU A 460 -18.39 20.63 27.54
CA LEU A 460 -18.15 19.67 26.45
C LEU A 460 -18.44 20.39 25.13
N GLY A 461 -17.48 20.43 24.20
CA GLY A 461 -17.63 21.10 22.91
C GLY A 461 -16.84 20.43 21.79
N SER A 462 -17.37 20.50 20.57
CA SER A 462 -16.73 20.00 19.34
C SER A 462 -16.07 21.16 18.58
N GLN A 463 -14.82 20.99 18.14
CA GLN A 463 -14.18 21.94 17.24
C GLN A 463 -14.63 21.68 15.79
N TYR A 464 -15.22 22.67 15.13
CA TYR A 464 -15.47 22.64 13.69
C TYR A 464 -14.38 23.47 12.98
N PHE A 465 -13.57 22.81 12.15
CA PHE A 465 -12.68 23.50 11.21
C PHE A 465 -13.51 24.01 10.01
N ASN A 466 -13.53 25.33 9.82
CA ASN A 466 -14.22 25.97 8.71
C ASN A 466 -13.20 26.34 7.62
N ALA A 467 -13.16 25.57 6.54
CA ALA A 467 -12.37 25.90 5.36
C ALA A 467 -13.18 26.84 4.46
N LYS A 468 -12.84 28.14 4.46
CA LYS A 468 -13.20 29.06 3.37
C LYS A 468 -11.94 29.43 2.61
N ASN A 469 -11.96 29.05 1.33
CA ASN A 469 -11.05 29.49 0.29
C ASN A 469 -11.10 31.01 0.16
N GLU A 470 -9.94 31.66 0.17
CA GLU A 470 -9.77 32.98 -0.42
C GLU A 470 -8.70 32.87 -1.51
N PHE A 471 -9.15 33.09 -2.74
CA PHE A 471 -8.35 33.16 -3.96
C PHE A 471 -7.81 34.59 -4.04
N ASP A 472 -6.49 34.78 -4.06
CA ASP A 472 -5.87 36.07 -4.41
C ASP A 472 -5.00 35.90 -5.68
N PRO A 473 -5.41 36.48 -6.83
CA PRO A 473 -4.69 36.35 -8.08
C PRO A 473 -3.85 37.60 -8.35
N ALA A 474 -2.69 37.76 -7.71
CA ALA A 474 -1.61 38.60 -8.22
C ALA A 474 -0.37 38.51 -7.32
N THR A 475 0.72 37.89 -7.81
CA THR A 475 2.04 38.55 -7.86
C THR A 475 3.04 37.67 -8.62
N THR A 476 3.39 38.20 -9.79
CA THR A 476 4.28 37.69 -10.83
C THR A 476 5.72 38.12 -10.52
N TYR A 477 6.69 37.26 -10.85
CA TYR A 477 8.11 37.47 -11.21
C TYR A 477 8.86 38.75 -10.77
N PRO A 478 10.13 38.63 -10.32
CA PRO A 478 10.99 39.78 -10.08
C PRO A 478 11.44 40.40 -11.42
N GLN A 479 11.06 41.65 -11.67
CA GLN A 479 11.69 42.51 -12.68
C GLN A 479 12.35 43.73 -12.04
N ASP A 480 13.47 44.05 -12.67
CA ASP A 480 14.53 44.97 -12.32
C ASP A 480 14.07 46.44 -12.24
N LYS A 481 14.70 47.21 -11.35
CA LYS A 481 14.44 48.65 -11.17
C LYS A 481 15.52 49.47 -11.86
N SER A 482 15.15 50.25 -12.87
CA SER A 482 15.85 51.50 -13.17
C SER A 482 14.95 52.52 -13.89
N ASP A 483 14.58 53.55 -13.13
CA ASP A 483 14.59 54.99 -13.44
C ASP A 483 13.88 55.60 -14.69
N LYS A 484 12.91 56.47 -14.35
CA LYS A 484 12.72 57.89 -14.74
C LYS A 484 12.05 58.27 -16.09
N HIS A 485 10.81 58.75 -15.93
CA HIS A 485 10.30 60.11 -16.27
C HIS A 485 10.54 60.69 -17.70
N LYS A 486 9.46 60.82 -18.50
CA LYS A 486 8.86 62.10 -19.01
C LYS A 486 7.94 61.92 -20.25
N GLN A 487 6.73 62.48 -20.13
CA GLN A 487 5.91 63.27 -21.08
C GLN A 487 5.89 62.97 -22.62
N ASN A 488 4.66 62.74 -23.11
CA ASN A 488 4.09 62.87 -24.48
C ASN A 488 4.36 64.24 -25.17
N PRO A 489 3.92 64.52 -26.43
CA PRO A 489 3.71 63.71 -27.65
C PRO A 489 4.18 64.43 -28.97
N LEU A 490 3.83 63.85 -30.15
CA LEU A 490 3.59 64.47 -31.48
C LEU A 490 4.64 64.35 -32.64
N THR A 491 4.08 63.90 -33.76
CA THR A 491 4.25 64.31 -35.18
C THR A 491 5.38 63.80 -36.07
N GLN A 492 4.94 63.06 -37.11
CA GLN A 492 5.22 63.21 -38.55
C GLN A 492 6.68 63.27 -39.04
N SER A 493 7.08 62.31 -39.89
CA SER A 493 6.97 62.39 -41.36
C SER A 493 7.91 61.41 -42.09
N LYS A 494 7.38 60.85 -43.20
CA LYS A 494 8.02 60.51 -44.49
C LYS A 494 9.43 59.86 -44.49
N SER A 495 9.53 58.65 -45.03
CA SER A 495 10.03 58.44 -46.40
C SER A 495 9.92 56.95 -46.81
N GLN A 496 9.33 56.76 -48.01
CA GLN A 496 9.19 55.55 -48.84
C GLN A 496 8.31 54.40 -48.36
#